data_AF-A0A953R3R1-F1
#
_entry.id   AF-A0A953R3R1-F1
#
_cell.length_a   1.000
_cell.length_b   1.000
_cell.length_c   1.000
_cell.angle_alpha   90.00
_cell.angle_beta   90.00
_cell.angle_gamma   90.00
#
_symmetry.space_group_name_H-M   'P 1'
#
loop_
_entity.id
_entity.type
_entity.pdbx_description
1 polymer ?
#
loop_
_entity_poly.entity_id
_entity_poly.type
_entity_poly.pdbx_seq_one_letter_code
_entity_poly.pdbx_strand_id
1 'polypeptide(L)'
;MTDLVEQFWLRCDEAEPVFSADEIRWTPPQQFDLLHGRGLLKETARATWAICNACGDGHMEEVVWMNSGAPGHLEAFIPCPEVGGAPVEPDRLRRWAVDLDLTARMIRETLGLVGSFSPLVPGRVWGLGRRHLAGRFRDFFLVCGAMLADGHTLWARSRHIEDAPSPVILVPAWAPQQRSEPVFRLADIAAITGSGLTLDLDYIADAVPRDSYSAPAKSVANFPVGEDARWEELRITVSERSIVAQLRAQRREFGLDDLQFTGNEDRLWQVLCAFARLGGQTPARSTSVSGKDAATFRKQVSDLRQRLATVFPIAGEPIRAVHGTGAYRCVFQIGLDRQDGFPVRPDEWEDCRFVELQDGRIRISVKSKEVFAARTRSEETQRLTAIEAGERETVRSEEYDLRALGLANDSGIPTAEGSVLLDFLRDGGKQYRRGDDKDVLRLGQRLRTWMAMDSGPFQFTLSRRLWTTAFECGSLRR
;
A
#
# COMPACT_ATOMS: atom_id res chain seq x y z
N MET A 1 -42.61 6.64 9.73
CA MET A 1 -41.29 6.02 9.84
C MET A 1 -40.32 7.12 10.23
N THR A 2 -39.78 7.12 11.45
CA THR A 2 -39.16 8.34 12.02
C THR A 2 -37.69 8.53 11.67
N ASP A 3 -36.97 7.45 11.33
CA ASP A 3 -35.57 7.52 10.91
C ASP A 3 -35.30 6.61 9.69
N LEU A 4 -35.14 7.22 8.52
CA LEU A 4 -34.88 6.51 7.27
C LEU A 4 -33.47 5.90 7.22
N VAL A 5 -32.49 6.44 7.98
CA VAL A 5 -31.12 5.91 7.98
C VAL A 5 -31.05 4.59 8.76
N GLU A 6 -31.74 4.50 9.89
CA GLU A 6 -31.90 3.23 10.61
C GLU A 6 -32.61 2.18 9.73
N GLN A 7 -33.68 2.61 9.06
CA GLN A 7 -34.46 1.74 8.18
C GLN A 7 -33.70 1.32 6.93
N PHE A 8 -32.77 2.13 6.44
CA PHE A 8 -31.87 1.77 5.34
C PHE A 8 -31.10 0.48 5.67
N TRP A 9 -30.51 0.39 6.86
CA TRP A 9 -29.77 -0.81 7.28
C TRP A 9 -30.68 -2.02 7.44
N LEU A 10 -31.89 -1.84 7.99
CA LEU A 10 -32.89 -2.92 8.08
C LEU A 10 -33.29 -3.42 6.69
N ARG A 11 -33.56 -2.50 5.75
CA ARG A 11 -34.00 -2.82 4.38
C ARG A 11 -32.92 -3.55 3.58
N CYS A 12 -31.63 -3.32 3.87
CA CYS A 12 -30.53 -4.06 3.25
C CYS A 12 -30.58 -5.57 3.54
N ASP A 13 -31.21 -5.99 4.64
CA ASP A 13 -31.32 -7.40 5.02
C ASP A 13 -32.57 -8.10 4.46
N GLU A 14 -33.46 -7.37 3.77
CA GLU A 14 -34.64 -7.93 3.12
C GLU A 14 -34.31 -8.60 1.77
N ALA A 15 -35.16 -9.55 1.36
CA ALA A 15 -34.99 -10.22 0.07
C ALA A 15 -35.14 -9.26 -1.13
N GLU A 16 -36.00 -8.25 -0.97
CA GLU A 16 -36.20 -7.15 -1.92
C GLU A 16 -35.90 -5.82 -1.21
N PRO A 17 -34.65 -5.31 -1.29
CA PRO A 17 -34.24 -4.13 -0.54
C PRO A 17 -34.75 -2.84 -1.22
N VAL A 18 -36.06 -2.62 -1.19
CA VAL A 18 -36.75 -1.55 -1.93
C VAL A 18 -37.70 -0.77 -1.03
N PHE A 19 -37.64 0.56 -1.07
CA PHE A 19 -38.59 1.46 -0.41
C PHE A 19 -39.71 1.88 -1.36
N SER A 20 -40.95 1.95 -0.86
CA SER A 20 -42.10 2.50 -1.56
C SER A 20 -42.24 4.02 -1.37
N ALA A 21 -42.94 4.70 -2.28
CA ALA A 21 -43.21 6.13 -2.15
C ALA A 21 -44.04 6.48 -0.92
N ASP A 22 -44.96 5.60 -0.54
CA ASP A 22 -45.74 5.77 0.68
C ASP A 22 -44.82 5.74 1.91
N GLU A 23 -43.84 4.81 2.00
CA GLU A 23 -42.86 4.80 3.10
C GLU A 23 -42.00 6.06 3.13
N ILE A 24 -41.43 6.47 1.99
CA ILE A 24 -40.58 7.66 1.89
C ILE A 24 -41.34 8.93 2.28
N ARG A 25 -42.62 9.05 1.90
CA ARG A 25 -43.46 10.21 2.24
C ARG A 25 -43.59 10.43 3.75
N TRP A 26 -43.47 9.38 4.55
CA TRP A 26 -43.53 9.45 6.02
C TRP A 26 -42.19 9.72 6.70
N THR A 27 -41.13 10.00 5.93
CA THR A 27 -39.76 10.26 6.44
C THR A 27 -39.36 11.73 6.29
N PRO A 28 -38.40 12.23 7.10
CA PRO A 28 -37.85 13.56 6.91
C PRO A 28 -37.22 13.72 5.51
N PRO A 29 -37.61 14.74 4.70
CA PRO A 29 -37.13 14.90 3.32
C PRO A 29 -35.61 14.95 3.21
N GLN A 30 -34.93 15.54 4.20
CA GLN A 30 -33.48 15.67 4.23
C GLN A 30 -32.76 14.32 4.28
N GLN A 31 -33.37 13.30 4.91
CA GLN A 31 -32.78 11.97 4.98
C GLN A 31 -32.93 11.23 3.64
N PHE A 32 -34.07 11.39 2.98
CA PHE A 32 -34.25 10.84 1.63
C PHE A 32 -33.28 11.50 0.65
N ASP A 33 -33.19 12.83 0.65
CA ASP A 33 -32.26 13.58 -0.20
C ASP A 33 -30.80 13.18 0.05
N LEU A 34 -30.45 12.90 1.32
CA LEU A 34 -29.13 12.40 1.69
C LEU A 34 -28.83 11.04 1.04
N LEU A 35 -29.71 10.06 1.22
CA LEU A 35 -29.48 8.70 0.69
C LEU A 35 -29.55 8.66 -0.85
N HIS A 36 -30.54 9.35 -1.43
CA HIS A 36 -30.73 9.45 -2.87
C HIS A 36 -29.60 10.25 -3.54
N GLY A 37 -29.22 11.40 -2.98
CA GLY A 37 -28.14 12.24 -3.50
C GLY A 37 -26.76 11.57 -3.46
N ARG A 38 -26.58 10.57 -2.59
CA ARG A 38 -25.39 9.71 -2.54
C ARG A 38 -25.47 8.48 -3.43
N GLY A 39 -26.60 8.25 -4.10
CA GLY A 39 -26.82 7.09 -4.96
C GLY A 39 -27.08 5.79 -4.20
N LEU A 40 -27.22 5.84 -2.87
CA LEU A 40 -27.55 4.67 -2.04
C LEU A 40 -28.99 4.19 -2.27
N LEU A 41 -29.87 5.11 -2.66
CA LEU A 41 -31.22 4.82 -3.14
C LEU A 41 -31.33 5.20 -4.62
N LYS A 42 -31.79 4.26 -5.45
CA LYS A 42 -32.01 4.46 -6.88
C LYS A 42 -33.45 4.14 -7.24
N GLU A 43 -34.09 5.02 -7.99
CA GLU A 43 -35.43 4.75 -8.49
C GLU A 43 -35.43 3.46 -9.33
N THR A 44 -36.41 2.60 -9.09
CA THR A 44 -36.56 1.30 -9.74
C THR A 44 -37.94 1.18 -10.39
N ALA A 45 -38.24 0.01 -10.96
CA ALA A 45 -39.53 -0.27 -11.59
C ALA A 45 -40.69 0.08 -10.64
N ARG A 46 -41.76 0.66 -11.17
CA ARG A 46 -42.96 1.01 -10.39
C ARG A 46 -43.54 -0.22 -9.70
N ALA A 47 -44.17 -0.01 -8.54
CA ALA A 47 -44.95 -1.03 -7.88
C ALA A 47 -46.12 -1.45 -8.78
N THR A 48 -46.33 -2.75 -8.89
CA THR A 48 -47.51 -3.32 -9.56
C THR A 48 -48.65 -3.59 -8.58
N TRP A 49 -48.40 -3.45 -7.28
CA TRP A 49 -49.38 -3.61 -6.21
C TRP A 49 -49.43 -2.33 -5.37
N ALA A 50 -50.60 -2.01 -4.83
CA ALA A 50 -50.77 -0.87 -3.95
C ALA A 50 -51.82 -1.14 -2.88
N ILE A 51 -51.69 -0.43 -1.75
CA ILE A 51 -52.65 -0.47 -0.65
C ILE A 51 -53.79 0.50 -0.95
N CYS A 52 -55.02 0.00 -0.88
CA CYS A 52 -56.23 0.77 -1.06
C CYS A 52 -56.44 1.71 0.13
N ASN A 53 -56.55 3.02 -0.12
CA ASN A 53 -56.83 4.02 0.90
C ASN A 53 -58.32 4.39 0.99
N ALA A 54 -59.17 3.74 0.17
CA ALA A 54 -60.59 4.06 0.06
C ALA A 54 -61.49 3.12 0.89
N CYS A 55 -61.04 1.91 1.19
CA CYS A 55 -61.73 0.96 2.05
C CYS A 55 -61.22 1.05 3.50
N GLY A 56 -62.01 0.57 4.46
CA GLY A 56 -61.61 0.52 5.86
C GLY A 56 -60.49 -0.49 6.14
N ASP A 57 -60.40 -1.53 5.32
CA ASP A 57 -59.51 -2.68 5.54
C ASP A 57 -58.07 -2.48 5.04
N GLY A 58 -57.79 -1.43 4.26
CA GLY A 58 -56.46 -1.20 3.70
C GLY A 58 -55.93 -2.38 2.88
N HIS A 59 -56.77 -3.00 2.04
CA HIS A 59 -56.38 -4.21 1.31
C HIS A 59 -55.29 -3.91 0.26
N MET A 60 -54.46 -4.91 -0.03
CA MET A 60 -53.41 -4.83 -1.05
C MET A 60 -53.85 -5.60 -2.28
N GLU A 61 -53.81 -4.98 -3.46
CA GLU A 61 -54.25 -5.60 -4.71
C GLU A 61 -53.43 -5.08 -5.90
N GLU A 62 -53.41 -5.84 -7.00
CA GLU A 62 -52.69 -5.48 -8.22
C GLU A 62 -53.31 -4.22 -8.87
N VAL A 63 -52.45 -3.32 -9.33
CA VAL A 63 -52.83 -2.06 -9.97
C VAL A 63 -53.18 -2.32 -11.44
N VAL A 64 -54.39 -1.94 -11.81
CA VAL A 64 -54.90 -2.01 -13.18
C VAL A 64 -54.81 -0.64 -13.84
N TRP A 65 -54.31 -0.60 -15.07
CA TRP A 65 -54.25 0.62 -15.87
C TRP A 65 -55.42 0.67 -16.84
N MET A 66 -56.25 1.73 -16.72
CA MET A 66 -57.43 1.92 -17.56
C MET A 66 -57.29 3.20 -18.39
N ASN A 67 -57.88 3.19 -19.59
CA ASN A 67 -57.91 4.37 -20.44
C ASN A 67 -58.96 5.35 -19.91
N SER A 68 -58.56 6.58 -19.58
CA SER A 68 -59.44 7.58 -18.96
C SER A 68 -60.36 8.30 -19.96
N GLY A 69 -60.43 7.82 -21.21
CA GLY A 69 -61.24 8.40 -22.27
C GLY A 69 -60.55 9.54 -23.03
N ALA A 70 -59.40 10.03 -22.55
CA ALA A 70 -58.52 10.92 -23.29
C ALA A 70 -57.43 10.11 -24.04
N PRO A 71 -57.17 10.37 -25.33
CA PRO A 71 -56.17 9.61 -26.09
C PRO A 71 -54.79 9.67 -25.43
N GLY A 72 -54.25 8.51 -25.05
CA GLY A 72 -52.92 8.37 -24.47
C GLY A 72 -52.82 8.61 -22.96
N HIS A 73 -53.93 8.83 -22.25
CA HIS A 73 -53.93 8.96 -20.79
C HIS A 73 -54.39 7.64 -20.15
N LEU A 74 -53.46 6.99 -19.45
CA LEU A 74 -53.74 5.81 -18.64
C LEU A 74 -53.79 6.21 -17.17
N GLU A 75 -54.87 5.86 -16.51
CA GLU A 75 -55.07 6.04 -15.08
C GLU A 75 -54.89 4.71 -14.36
N ALA A 76 -54.18 4.76 -13.22
CA ALA A 76 -53.95 3.60 -12.37
C ALA A 76 -55.10 3.46 -11.36
N PHE A 77 -55.58 2.24 -11.18
CA PHE A 77 -56.65 1.90 -10.24
C PHE A 77 -56.31 0.64 -9.45
N ILE A 78 -56.75 0.59 -8.20
CA ILE A 78 -56.82 -0.65 -7.40
C ILE A 78 -58.25 -1.18 -7.50
N PRO A 79 -58.46 -2.43 -7.95
CA PRO A 79 -59.77 -3.06 -7.85
C PRO A 79 -60.07 -3.31 -6.37
N CYS A 80 -61.07 -2.60 -5.85
CA CYS A 80 -61.47 -2.71 -4.44
C CYS A 80 -62.79 -3.47 -4.35
N PRO A 81 -62.89 -4.54 -3.53
CA PRO A 81 -64.13 -5.28 -3.38
C PRO A 81 -65.25 -4.45 -2.73
N GLU A 82 -64.92 -3.44 -1.94
CA GLU A 82 -65.90 -2.59 -1.25
C GLU A 82 -66.38 -1.41 -2.10
N VAL A 83 -65.45 -0.68 -2.72
CA VAL A 83 -65.75 0.56 -3.46
C VAL A 83 -65.72 0.39 -4.98
N GLY A 84 -65.51 -0.82 -5.49
CA GLY A 84 -65.46 -1.17 -6.92
C GLY A 84 -64.14 -0.83 -7.60
N GLY A 85 -63.56 0.33 -7.30
CA GLY A 85 -62.26 0.75 -7.81
C GLY A 85 -61.79 2.06 -7.19
N ALA A 86 -60.55 2.11 -6.74
CA ALA A 86 -59.95 3.30 -6.16
C ALA A 86 -58.82 3.82 -7.06
N PRO A 87 -58.82 5.10 -7.47
CA PRO A 87 -57.73 5.66 -8.25
C PRO A 87 -56.43 5.67 -7.44
N VAL A 88 -55.31 5.39 -8.11
CA VAL A 88 -53.96 5.46 -7.54
C VAL A 88 -53.17 6.54 -8.25
N GLU A 89 -52.68 7.51 -7.49
CA GLU A 89 -51.71 8.47 -7.99
C GLU A 89 -50.46 7.74 -8.48
N PRO A 90 -50.02 7.92 -9.74
CA PRO A 90 -48.84 7.23 -10.27
C PRO A 90 -47.56 7.44 -9.45
N ASP A 91 -47.44 8.57 -8.76
CA ASP A 91 -46.31 8.87 -7.86
C ASP A 91 -46.24 7.94 -6.65
N ARG A 92 -47.38 7.41 -6.17
CA ARG A 92 -47.42 6.42 -5.08
C ARG A 92 -46.82 5.07 -5.49
N LEU A 93 -46.77 4.81 -6.80
CA LEU A 93 -46.19 3.57 -7.34
C LEU A 93 -44.68 3.66 -7.51
N ARG A 94 -44.05 4.81 -7.24
CA ARG A 94 -42.59 4.94 -7.31
C ARG A 94 -41.93 4.11 -6.21
N ARG A 95 -40.77 3.57 -6.54
CA ARG A 95 -39.98 2.71 -5.65
C ARG A 95 -38.51 3.05 -5.77
N TRP A 96 -37.76 2.87 -4.70
CA TRP A 96 -36.32 3.09 -4.65
C TRP A 96 -35.61 1.85 -4.12
N ALA A 97 -34.80 1.22 -4.98
CA ALA A 97 -33.95 0.11 -4.59
C ALA A 97 -32.68 0.60 -3.90
N VAL A 98 -32.25 -0.12 -2.87
CA VAL A 98 -30.94 0.09 -2.25
C VAL A 98 -29.83 -0.41 -3.19
N ASP A 99 -28.83 0.42 -3.44
CA ASP A 99 -27.63 0.02 -4.17
C ASP A 99 -26.62 -0.65 -3.22
N LEU A 100 -26.75 -1.96 -3.05
CA LEU A 100 -25.88 -2.75 -2.17
C LEU A 100 -24.42 -2.80 -2.67
N ASP A 101 -24.18 -2.77 -3.98
CA ASP A 101 -22.83 -2.75 -4.55
C ASP A 101 -22.12 -1.42 -4.26
N LEU A 102 -22.83 -0.30 -4.39
CA LEU A 102 -22.32 1.01 -3.99
C LEU A 102 -22.09 1.05 -2.47
N THR A 103 -23.04 0.55 -1.68
CA THR A 103 -22.90 0.47 -0.23
C THR A 103 -21.63 -0.30 0.17
N ALA A 104 -21.39 -1.46 -0.44
CA ALA A 104 -20.18 -2.26 -0.21
C ALA A 104 -18.89 -1.51 -0.58
N ARG A 105 -18.88 -0.80 -1.72
CA ARG A 105 -17.74 0.04 -2.13
C ARG A 105 -17.47 1.18 -1.17
N MET A 106 -18.52 1.87 -0.72
CA MET A 106 -18.39 2.96 0.25
C MET A 106 -17.83 2.46 1.58
N ILE A 107 -18.31 1.31 2.08
CA ILE A 107 -17.77 0.69 3.30
C ILE A 107 -16.28 0.38 3.12
N ARG A 108 -15.91 -0.21 1.98
CA ARG A 108 -14.51 -0.53 1.65
C ARG A 108 -13.63 0.73 1.67
N GLU A 109 -14.08 1.80 1.02
CA GLU A 109 -13.35 3.07 0.94
C GLU A 109 -13.19 3.71 2.31
N THR A 110 -14.28 3.78 3.10
CA THR A 110 -14.25 4.34 4.46
C THR A 110 -13.33 3.53 5.38
N LEU A 111 -13.34 2.20 5.27
CA LEU A 111 -12.45 1.33 6.02
C LEU A 111 -11.03 1.27 5.43
N GLY A 112 -10.73 1.97 4.33
CA GLY A 112 -9.39 1.96 3.70
C GLY A 112 -8.88 0.56 3.39
N LEU A 113 -9.77 -0.36 2.99
CA LEU A 113 -9.41 -1.76 2.74
C LEU A 113 -8.66 -1.88 1.41
N VAL A 114 -7.70 -2.81 1.38
CA VAL A 114 -6.86 -3.08 0.22
C VAL A 114 -7.09 -4.49 -0.32
N GLY A 115 -6.61 -4.80 -1.53
CA GLY A 115 -6.80 -6.11 -2.16
C GLY A 115 -8.11 -6.21 -2.96
N SER A 116 -8.51 -7.42 -3.35
CA SER A 116 -9.66 -7.64 -4.24
C SER A 116 -10.98 -7.20 -3.62
N PHE A 117 -11.77 -6.46 -4.39
CA PHE A 117 -13.20 -6.25 -4.15
C PHE A 117 -13.98 -7.14 -5.11
N SER A 118 -14.84 -8.01 -4.59
CA SER A 118 -15.57 -8.96 -5.43
C SER A 118 -16.92 -9.33 -4.85
N PRO A 119 -18.01 -9.27 -5.64
CA PRO A 119 -19.27 -9.89 -5.25
C PRO A 119 -19.09 -11.41 -5.27
N LEU A 120 -19.17 -12.04 -4.11
CA LEU A 120 -19.04 -13.50 -3.94
C LEU A 120 -20.38 -14.20 -4.16
N VAL A 121 -21.45 -13.58 -3.64
CA VAL A 121 -22.83 -13.93 -3.94
C VAL A 121 -23.53 -12.64 -4.36
N PRO A 122 -23.90 -12.48 -5.64
CA PRO A 122 -24.50 -11.26 -6.15
C PRO A 122 -25.68 -10.79 -5.28
N GLY A 123 -25.67 -9.51 -4.89
CA GLY A 123 -26.71 -8.91 -4.07
C GLY A 123 -26.75 -9.38 -2.60
N ARG A 124 -25.83 -10.24 -2.14
CA ARG A 124 -25.86 -10.78 -0.77
C ARG A 124 -24.50 -10.79 -0.07
N VAL A 125 -23.41 -11.14 -0.74
CA VAL A 125 -22.09 -11.29 -0.11
C VAL A 125 -21.00 -10.65 -0.94
N TRP A 126 -20.17 -9.83 -0.31
CA TRP A 126 -19.00 -9.19 -0.93
C TRP A 126 -17.75 -9.45 -0.10
N GLY A 127 -16.66 -9.81 -0.79
CA GLY A 127 -15.31 -9.66 -0.26
C GLY A 127 -14.91 -8.20 -0.41
N LEU A 128 -14.69 -7.52 0.70
CA LEU A 128 -14.40 -6.08 0.71
C LEU A 128 -12.91 -5.76 0.63
N GLY A 129 -12.05 -6.77 0.79
CA GLY A 129 -10.61 -6.63 0.87
C GLY A 129 -10.11 -6.87 2.29
N ARG A 130 -8.92 -6.39 2.61
CA ARG A 130 -8.24 -6.66 3.87
C ARG A 130 -7.63 -5.41 4.50
N ARG A 131 -7.47 -5.44 5.81
CA ARG A 131 -6.77 -4.39 6.58
C ARG A 131 -6.02 -4.97 7.77
N HIS A 132 -4.91 -4.33 8.14
CA HIS A 132 -4.20 -4.66 9.37
C HIS A 132 -4.95 -4.07 10.57
N LEU A 133 -5.47 -4.94 11.43
CA LEU A 133 -6.28 -4.57 12.58
C LEU A 133 -5.99 -5.50 13.76
N ALA A 134 -5.74 -4.93 14.94
CA ALA A 134 -5.41 -5.68 16.15
C ALA A 134 -4.21 -6.66 15.99
N GLY A 135 -3.13 -6.17 15.37
CA GLY A 135 -1.85 -6.90 15.28
C GLY A 135 -1.72 -7.91 14.13
N ARG A 136 -2.75 -8.07 13.28
CA ARG A 136 -2.71 -8.95 12.10
C ARG A 136 -3.57 -8.45 10.94
N PHE A 137 -3.39 -9.01 9.76
CA PHE A 137 -4.29 -8.78 8.63
C PHE A 137 -5.61 -9.53 8.81
N ARG A 138 -6.70 -8.85 8.48
CA ARG A 138 -8.06 -9.39 8.51
C ARG A 138 -8.74 -9.14 7.19
N ASP A 139 -9.39 -10.17 6.67
CA ASP A 139 -10.24 -10.08 5.48
C ASP A 139 -11.63 -9.64 5.91
N PHE A 140 -12.17 -8.62 5.25
CA PHE A 140 -13.46 -8.03 5.55
C PHE A 140 -14.50 -8.49 4.55
N PHE A 141 -15.68 -8.82 5.04
CA PHE A 141 -16.81 -9.27 4.24
C PHE A 141 -18.06 -8.47 4.61
N LEU A 142 -18.87 -8.12 3.61
CA LEU A 142 -20.25 -7.65 3.82
C LEU A 142 -21.20 -8.81 3.54
N VAL A 143 -22.12 -9.08 4.46
CA VAL A 143 -23.15 -10.11 4.31
C VAL A 143 -24.52 -9.50 4.58
N CYS A 144 -25.35 -9.41 3.56
CA CYS A 144 -26.72 -8.94 3.61
C CYS A 144 -27.71 -10.11 3.63
N GLY A 145 -28.76 -9.99 4.43
CA GLY A 145 -29.79 -11.01 4.60
C GLY A 145 -29.23 -12.27 5.26
N ALA A 146 -28.31 -12.13 6.22
CA ALA A 146 -27.67 -13.24 6.92
C ALA A 146 -28.67 -14.12 7.69
N MET A 147 -29.82 -13.55 8.07
CA MET A 147 -30.89 -14.16 8.86
C MET A 147 -32.14 -14.54 8.04
N LEU A 148 -32.11 -14.36 6.71
CA LEU A 148 -33.19 -14.82 5.84
C LEU A 148 -33.30 -16.35 5.88
N ALA A 149 -34.45 -16.89 5.45
CA ALA A 149 -34.72 -18.34 5.47
C ALA A 149 -33.65 -19.17 4.73
N ASP A 150 -33.05 -18.59 3.68
CA ASP A 150 -31.97 -19.17 2.88
C ASP A 150 -30.55 -18.89 3.45
N GLY A 151 -30.44 -18.29 4.63
CA GLY A 151 -29.17 -17.88 5.23
C GLY A 151 -28.20 -19.05 5.44
N HIS A 152 -28.70 -20.22 5.81
CA HIS A 152 -27.89 -21.44 5.95
C HIS A 152 -27.19 -21.82 4.62
N THR A 153 -27.91 -21.74 3.50
CA THR A 153 -27.36 -21.92 2.16
C THR A 153 -26.42 -20.79 1.74
N LEU A 154 -26.66 -19.56 2.20
CA LEU A 154 -25.76 -18.41 1.94
C LEU A 154 -24.37 -18.65 2.54
N TRP A 155 -24.33 -19.09 3.81
CA TRP A 155 -23.08 -19.39 4.50
C TRP A 155 -22.34 -20.57 3.88
N ALA A 156 -23.06 -21.66 3.56
CA ALA A 156 -22.46 -22.83 2.89
C ALA A 156 -21.82 -22.51 1.52
N ARG A 157 -22.33 -21.49 0.82
CA ARG A 157 -21.79 -21.01 -0.47
C ARG A 157 -20.63 -20.02 -0.30
N SER A 158 -20.39 -19.53 0.90
CA SER A 158 -19.42 -18.48 1.18
C SER A 158 -18.11 -19.02 1.76
N ARG A 159 -17.53 -20.04 1.11
CA ARG A 159 -16.28 -20.69 1.55
C ARG A 159 -15.11 -19.73 1.75
N HIS A 160 -15.07 -18.64 0.98
CA HIS A 160 -14.05 -17.60 1.14
C HIS A 160 -14.03 -16.97 2.55
N ILE A 161 -15.17 -16.95 3.26
CA ILE A 161 -15.24 -16.47 4.64
C ILE A 161 -14.63 -17.50 5.60
N GLU A 162 -14.92 -18.78 5.37
CA GLU A 162 -14.42 -19.90 6.19
C GLU A 162 -12.92 -20.15 5.98
N ASP A 163 -12.45 -19.99 4.74
CA ASP A 163 -11.04 -20.15 4.35
C ASP A 163 -10.17 -18.96 4.78
N ALA A 164 -10.80 -17.82 5.15
CA ALA A 164 -10.08 -16.64 5.60
C ALA A 164 -9.44 -16.91 6.98
N PRO A 165 -8.13 -16.70 7.18
CA PRO A 165 -7.48 -16.98 8.46
C PRO A 165 -7.99 -16.15 9.64
N SER A 166 -8.55 -14.97 9.38
CA SER A 166 -9.01 -14.03 10.42
C SER A 166 -10.08 -13.08 9.88
N PRO A 167 -11.30 -13.57 9.55
CA PRO A 167 -12.33 -12.77 8.92
C PRO A 167 -12.94 -11.75 9.90
N VAL A 168 -13.41 -10.63 9.35
CA VAL A 168 -14.29 -9.66 10.00
C VAL A 168 -15.55 -9.57 9.15
N ILE A 169 -16.70 -9.87 9.75
CA ILE A 169 -17.98 -9.91 9.05
C ILE A 169 -18.77 -8.66 9.42
N LEU A 170 -19.18 -7.91 8.42
CA LEU A 170 -20.09 -6.78 8.54
C LEU A 170 -21.47 -7.23 8.05
N VAL A 171 -22.50 -6.95 8.84
CA VAL A 171 -23.91 -7.17 8.48
C VAL A 171 -24.66 -5.85 8.59
N PRO A 172 -25.69 -5.58 7.76
CA PRO A 172 -26.46 -4.34 7.84
C PRO A 172 -27.10 -4.12 9.22
N ALA A 173 -28.03 -4.99 9.63
CA ALA A 173 -28.76 -4.82 10.89
C ALA A 173 -28.90 -6.12 11.70
N TRP A 174 -28.93 -7.29 11.06
CA TRP A 174 -29.19 -8.55 11.76
C TRP A 174 -27.98 -9.48 11.76
N ALA A 175 -27.40 -9.70 12.94
CA ALA A 175 -26.27 -10.60 13.14
C ALA A 175 -26.74 -12.02 13.51
N PRO A 176 -26.13 -13.08 12.94
CA PRO A 176 -26.37 -14.45 13.38
C PRO A 176 -25.85 -14.67 14.80
N GLN A 177 -26.63 -15.35 15.65
CA GLN A 177 -26.30 -15.56 17.07
C GLN A 177 -25.17 -16.56 17.33
N GLN A 178 -24.84 -17.43 16.37
CA GLN A 178 -23.93 -18.57 16.58
C GLN A 178 -22.73 -18.54 15.63
N ARG A 179 -21.93 -17.48 15.66
CA ARG A 179 -20.65 -17.44 14.94
C ARG A 179 -19.49 -17.22 15.88
N SER A 180 -18.39 -17.92 15.61
CA SER A 180 -17.13 -17.77 16.33
C SER A 180 -16.30 -16.59 15.80
N GLU A 181 -16.56 -16.17 14.56
CA GLU A 181 -15.92 -15.04 13.92
C GLU A 181 -16.52 -13.70 14.40
N PRO A 182 -15.73 -12.62 14.44
CA PRO A 182 -16.25 -11.29 14.78
C PRO A 182 -17.29 -10.80 13.77
N VAL A 183 -18.52 -10.54 14.23
CA VAL A 183 -19.62 -9.98 13.44
C VAL A 183 -20.00 -8.60 13.98
N PHE A 184 -20.10 -7.61 13.11
CA PHE A 184 -20.46 -6.23 13.45
C PHE A 184 -21.67 -5.76 12.65
N ARG A 185 -22.62 -5.12 13.34
CA ARG A 185 -23.82 -4.54 12.71
C ARG A 185 -23.55 -3.11 12.27
N LEU A 186 -23.69 -2.82 10.98
CA LEU A 186 -23.52 -1.46 10.44
C LEU A 186 -24.52 -0.48 11.06
N ALA A 187 -25.72 -0.95 11.40
CA ALA A 187 -26.69 -0.17 12.17
C ALA A 187 -26.15 0.38 13.51
N ASP A 188 -25.16 -0.30 14.12
CA ASP A 188 -24.56 0.14 15.39
C ASP A 188 -23.29 0.99 15.18
N ILE A 189 -22.51 0.69 14.13
CA ILE A 189 -21.14 1.22 13.99
C ILE A 189 -20.97 2.20 12.83
N ALA A 190 -21.99 2.37 11.99
CA ALA A 190 -21.93 3.19 10.79
C ALA A 190 -22.91 4.37 10.87
N ALA A 191 -22.45 5.53 10.45
CA ALA A 191 -23.28 6.72 10.30
C ALA A 191 -23.22 7.22 8.86
N ILE A 192 -24.38 7.58 8.31
CA ILE A 192 -24.49 8.21 6.99
C ILE A 192 -24.75 9.69 7.22
N THR A 193 -23.84 10.54 6.77
CA THR A 193 -23.90 11.98 6.97
C THR A 193 -23.70 12.72 5.66
N GLY A 194 -23.91 14.05 5.69
CA GLY A 194 -23.68 14.90 4.52
C GLY A 194 -22.24 14.87 3.98
N SER A 195 -21.24 14.44 4.77
CA SER A 195 -19.85 14.25 4.32
C SER A 195 -19.58 12.84 3.77
N GLY A 196 -20.35 11.83 4.18
CA GLY A 196 -20.31 10.48 3.62
C GLY A 196 -20.66 9.41 4.66
N LEU A 197 -20.27 8.17 4.35
CA LEU A 197 -20.34 7.05 5.28
C LEU A 197 -19.12 7.06 6.20
N THR A 198 -19.33 7.03 7.51
CA THR A 198 -18.29 6.89 8.52
C THR A 198 -18.51 5.60 9.31
N LEU A 199 -17.44 4.89 9.68
CA LEU A 199 -17.50 3.71 10.54
C LEU A 199 -16.59 3.89 11.77
N ASP A 200 -17.04 3.41 12.93
CA ASP A 200 -16.24 3.36 14.14
C ASP A 200 -15.22 2.22 14.06
N LEU A 201 -14.08 2.52 13.43
CA LEU A 201 -12.99 1.56 13.27
C LEU A 201 -12.34 1.20 14.61
N ASP A 202 -12.28 2.12 15.56
CA ASP A 202 -11.66 1.89 16.86
C ASP A 202 -12.46 0.85 17.65
N TYR A 203 -13.80 0.93 17.61
CA TYR A 203 -14.67 -0.10 18.16
C TYR A 203 -14.43 -1.48 17.51
N ILE A 204 -14.34 -1.55 16.18
CA ILE A 204 -14.00 -2.82 15.50
C ILE A 204 -12.64 -3.33 15.98
N ALA A 205 -11.63 -2.44 16.09
CA ALA A 205 -10.28 -2.79 16.50
C ALA A 205 -10.21 -3.36 17.92
N ASP A 206 -11.02 -2.83 18.83
CA ASP A 206 -11.09 -3.26 20.23
C ASP A 206 -11.84 -4.57 20.42
N ALA A 207 -12.86 -4.81 19.60
CA ALA A 207 -13.70 -6.01 19.68
C ALA A 207 -13.09 -7.25 19.01
N VAL A 208 -12.13 -7.09 18.08
CA VAL A 208 -11.49 -8.24 17.43
C VAL A 208 -10.36 -8.84 18.28
N PRO A 209 -10.14 -10.18 18.26
CA PRO A 209 -9.11 -10.84 19.08
C PRO A 209 -7.70 -10.33 18.77
N ARG A 210 -6.98 -9.79 19.75
CA ARG A 210 -5.59 -9.34 19.59
C ARG A 210 -4.61 -10.52 19.63
N ASP A 211 -3.52 -10.43 18.88
CA ASP A 211 -2.38 -11.31 19.14
C ASP A 211 -1.79 -10.98 20.52
N SER A 212 -1.66 -11.99 21.37
CA SER A 212 -1.26 -11.87 22.78
C SER A 212 0.19 -11.39 23.02
N TYR A 213 0.83 -10.80 22.00
CA TYR A 213 2.16 -10.20 22.07
C TYR A 213 2.31 -8.82 21.38
N SER A 214 1.23 -8.18 20.92
CA SER A 214 1.34 -6.87 20.24
C SER A 214 0.86 -5.70 21.11
N ALA A 215 1.77 -4.78 21.42
CA ALA A 215 1.46 -3.42 21.88
C ALA A 215 0.53 -2.70 20.87
N PRO A 216 -0.27 -1.70 21.30
CA PRO A 216 -1.26 -1.03 20.44
C PRO A 216 -0.59 -0.45 19.18
N ALA A 217 -1.02 -0.92 18.01
CA ALA A 217 -0.47 -0.51 16.73
C ALA A 217 -1.10 0.80 16.25
N LYS A 218 -0.31 1.88 16.18
CA LYS A 218 -0.66 3.12 15.47
C LYS A 218 -0.93 2.81 13.98
N SER A 219 -1.96 3.39 13.36
CA SER A 219 -2.33 3.13 11.96
C SER A 219 -1.16 3.35 10.99
N VAL A 220 -0.86 2.36 10.13
CA VAL A 220 0.13 2.47 9.03
C VAL A 220 -0.46 3.34 7.92
N ALA A 221 0.33 4.28 7.38
CA ALA A 221 -0.06 5.03 6.19
C ALA A 221 0.16 4.16 4.92
N ASN A 222 -0.84 4.05 4.05
CA ASN A 222 -0.77 3.21 2.84
C ASN A 222 -0.36 4.01 1.59
N PHE A 223 0.39 3.38 0.68
CA PHE A 223 0.66 3.90 -0.66
C PHE A 223 -0.48 3.48 -1.62
N PRO A 224 -1.05 4.40 -2.42
CA PRO A 224 -2.03 4.04 -3.45
C PRO A 224 -1.34 3.22 -4.55
N VAL A 225 -1.84 2.03 -4.86
CA VAL A 225 -1.25 1.11 -5.85
C VAL A 225 -2.36 0.70 -6.84
N GLY A 226 -2.09 0.80 -8.14
CA GLY A 226 -3.02 0.33 -9.18
C GLY A 226 -3.07 -1.21 -9.26
N GLU A 227 -4.18 -1.77 -9.75
CA GLU A 227 -4.43 -3.23 -9.78
C GLU A 227 -3.37 -4.05 -10.55
N ASP A 228 -2.62 -3.41 -11.45
CA ASP A 228 -1.61 -4.03 -12.33
C ASP A 228 -0.16 -3.78 -11.90
N ALA A 229 0.06 -3.10 -10.77
CA ALA A 229 1.41 -2.72 -10.33
C ALA A 229 2.28 -3.95 -10.02
N ARG A 230 3.57 -3.83 -10.32
CA ARG A 230 4.59 -4.86 -10.04
C ARG A 230 5.67 -4.32 -9.12
N TRP A 231 6.25 -5.20 -8.29
CA TRP A 231 7.30 -4.81 -7.34
C TRP A 231 8.51 -4.18 -8.05
N GLU A 232 8.82 -4.64 -9.27
CA GLU A 232 9.91 -4.12 -10.11
C GLU A 232 9.74 -2.64 -10.50
N GLU A 233 8.50 -2.13 -10.49
CA GLU A 233 8.17 -0.74 -10.80
C GLU A 233 8.31 0.19 -9.59
N LEU A 234 8.38 -0.36 -8.37
CA LEU A 234 8.51 0.40 -7.14
C LEU A 234 9.97 0.83 -6.93
N ARG A 235 10.16 2.11 -6.62
CA ARG A 235 11.42 2.67 -6.15
C ARG A 235 11.25 3.18 -4.73
N ILE A 236 12.15 2.78 -3.84
CA ILE A 236 12.22 3.27 -2.47
C ILE A 236 13.57 3.96 -2.27
N THR A 237 13.51 5.21 -1.84
CA THR A 237 14.69 6.00 -1.47
C THR A 237 14.65 6.22 0.04
N VAL A 238 15.68 5.75 0.76
CA VAL A 238 15.71 5.70 2.24
C VAL A 238 16.57 6.83 2.80
N SER A 239 15.97 7.80 3.47
CA SER A 239 16.63 8.90 4.18
C SER A 239 16.96 8.50 5.63
N GLU A 240 17.45 9.42 6.45
CA GLU A 240 17.79 9.12 7.86
C GLU A 240 16.55 8.74 8.70
N ARG A 241 15.39 9.36 8.41
CA ARG A 241 14.15 9.23 9.19
C ARG A 241 12.87 9.09 8.35
N SER A 242 13.01 8.87 7.05
CA SER A 242 11.88 8.70 6.16
C SER A 242 12.28 7.84 4.96
N ILE A 243 11.28 7.36 4.23
CA ILE A 243 11.47 6.84 2.89
C ILE A 243 10.60 7.62 1.92
N VAL A 244 11.11 7.83 0.72
CA VAL A 244 10.33 8.29 -0.42
C VAL A 244 10.05 7.08 -1.31
N ALA A 245 8.78 6.75 -1.47
CA ALA A 245 8.35 5.72 -2.41
C ALA A 245 7.85 6.36 -3.70
N GLN A 246 8.23 5.78 -4.83
CA GLN A 246 7.79 6.18 -6.15
C GLN A 246 7.32 4.95 -6.93
N LEU A 247 6.13 5.05 -7.50
CA LEU A 247 5.54 4.05 -8.38
C LEU A 247 4.88 4.78 -9.55
N ARG A 248 5.41 4.59 -10.76
CA ARG A 248 4.97 5.32 -11.96
C ARG A 248 5.00 6.86 -11.73
N ALA A 249 3.88 7.55 -11.93
CA ALA A 249 3.74 8.98 -11.70
C ALA A 249 3.48 9.37 -10.23
N GLN A 250 3.26 8.39 -9.35
CA GLN A 250 2.95 8.64 -7.95
C GLN A 250 4.23 8.64 -7.10
N ARG A 251 4.37 9.64 -6.24
CA ARG A 251 5.47 9.79 -5.29
C ARG A 251 4.90 10.17 -3.93
N ARG A 252 5.33 9.50 -2.87
CA ARG A 252 4.89 9.76 -1.50
C ARG A 252 6.03 9.53 -0.53
N GLU A 253 6.15 10.40 0.46
CA GLU A 253 7.06 10.25 1.58
C GLU A 253 6.36 9.59 2.77
N PHE A 254 7.07 8.73 3.49
CA PHE A 254 6.64 8.09 4.72
C PHE A 254 7.69 8.30 5.80
N GLY A 255 7.29 8.83 6.95
CA GLY A 255 8.13 8.87 8.15
C GLY A 255 8.25 7.50 8.80
N LEU A 256 9.14 7.39 9.80
CA LEU A 256 9.28 6.15 10.59
C LEU A 256 7.96 5.72 11.26
N ASP A 257 7.21 6.68 11.80
CA ASP A 257 5.93 6.43 12.45
C ASP A 257 4.88 5.89 11.46
N ASP A 258 4.85 6.43 10.24
CA ASP A 258 3.94 5.98 9.17
C ASP A 258 4.17 4.51 8.80
N LEU A 259 5.42 4.03 8.97
CA LEU A 259 5.87 2.66 8.70
C LEU A 259 5.95 1.81 9.99
N GLN A 260 5.51 2.35 11.13
CA GLN A 260 5.56 1.74 12.47
C GLN A 260 6.97 1.35 12.96
N PHE A 261 8.04 1.98 12.48
CA PHE A 261 9.37 1.74 13.03
C PHE A 261 9.50 2.47 14.38
N THR A 262 10.08 1.82 15.39
CA THR A 262 10.24 2.40 16.74
C THR A 262 11.38 3.43 16.83
N GLY A 263 11.77 4.04 15.71
CA GLY A 263 12.90 4.97 15.60
C GLY A 263 14.11 4.38 14.85
N ASN A 264 15.22 5.12 14.84
CA ASN A 264 16.41 4.78 14.06
C ASN A 264 17.09 3.47 14.52
N GLU A 265 16.87 3.04 15.75
CA GLU A 265 17.42 1.78 16.29
C GLU A 265 16.53 0.56 16.05
N ASP A 266 15.37 0.75 15.40
CA ASP A 266 14.48 -0.35 15.03
C ASP A 266 15.23 -1.35 14.14
N ARG A 267 15.17 -2.63 14.52
CA ARG A 267 15.92 -3.69 13.83
C ARG A 267 15.47 -3.88 12.38
N LEU A 268 14.20 -3.69 12.08
CA LEU A 268 13.66 -3.79 10.72
C LEU A 268 14.04 -2.56 9.90
N TRP A 269 14.08 -1.37 10.50
CA TRP A 269 14.62 -0.17 9.88
C TRP A 269 16.10 -0.34 9.52
N GLN A 270 16.90 -0.91 10.42
CA GLN A 270 18.31 -1.21 10.16
C GLN A 270 18.50 -2.22 9.03
N VAL A 271 17.63 -3.23 8.94
CA VAL A 271 17.64 -4.18 7.81
C VAL A 271 17.25 -3.49 6.51
N LEU A 272 16.23 -2.62 6.51
CA LEU A 272 15.85 -1.83 5.32
C LEU A 272 16.99 -0.90 4.87
N CYS A 273 17.62 -0.19 5.83
CA CYS A 273 18.82 0.60 5.59
C CYS A 273 19.98 -0.25 5.04
N ALA A 274 20.14 -1.49 5.51
CA ALA A 274 21.15 -2.40 4.99
C ALA A 274 20.88 -2.80 3.54
N PHE A 275 19.62 -3.10 3.18
CA PHE A 275 19.23 -3.31 1.79
C PHE A 275 19.48 -2.05 0.95
N ALA A 276 19.09 -0.87 1.43
CA ALA A 276 19.30 0.39 0.73
C ALA A 276 20.79 0.70 0.51
N ARG A 277 21.63 0.43 1.51
CA ARG A 277 23.10 0.55 1.41
C ARG A 277 23.62 -0.37 0.32
N LEU A 278 23.22 -1.63 0.32
CA LEU A 278 23.77 -2.68 -0.54
C LEU A 278 23.00 -2.84 -1.87
N GLY A 279 22.36 -1.78 -2.37
CA GLY A 279 21.66 -1.80 -3.66
C GLY A 279 20.56 -2.86 -3.77
N GLY A 280 19.89 -3.16 -2.66
CA GLY A 280 18.80 -4.13 -2.58
C GLY A 280 19.24 -5.59 -2.43
N GLN A 281 20.51 -5.87 -2.09
CA GLN A 281 20.98 -7.26 -1.92
C GLN A 281 21.81 -7.43 -0.66
N THR A 282 21.54 -8.47 0.14
CA THR A 282 22.39 -8.79 1.30
C THR A 282 23.56 -9.70 0.87
N PRO A 283 24.74 -9.60 1.52
CA PRO A 283 25.88 -10.45 1.19
C PRO A 283 25.58 -11.92 1.46
N ALA A 284 26.21 -12.81 0.68
CA ALA A 284 26.19 -14.24 0.93
C ALA A 284 26.73 -14.53 2.34
N ARG A 285 26.01 -15.35 3.11
CA ARG A 285 26.42 -15.68 4.48
C ARG A 285 27.53 -16.72 4.45
N SER A 286 28.64 -16.44 5.14
CA SER A 286 29.69 -17.44 5.34
C SER A 286 29.17 -18.60 6.19
N THR A 287 29.71 -19.80 5.98
CA THR A 287 29.41 -21.03 6.72
C THR A 287 29.79 -20.97 8.21
N SER A 288 30.35 -19.85 8.69
CA SER A 288 30.84 -19.65 10.06
C SER A 288 29.87 -18.93 11.00
N VAL A 289 28.66 -18.56 10.55
CA VAL A 289 27.65 -17.88 11.38
C VAL A 289 26.82 -18.90 12.17
N SER A 290 26.68 -18.67 13.48
CA SER A 290 25.83 -19.46 14.38
C SER A 290 24.41 -19.63 13.82
N GLY A 291 23.87 -20.84 13.86
CA GLY A 291 22.52 -21.16 13.36
C GLY A 291 21.40 -20.32 13.98
N LYS A 292 21.61 -19.80 15.21
CA LYS A 292 20.68 -18.87 15.87
C LYS A 292 20.61 -17.51 15.17
N ASP A 293 21.75 -16.94 14.76
CA ASP A 293 21.79 -15.63 14.09
C ASP A 293 21.25 -15.70 12.66
N ALA A 294 21.33 -16.89 12.05
CA ALA A 294 20.63 -17.20 10.80
C ALA A 294 19.12 -17.26 10.98
N ALA A 295 18.62 -17.96 11.99
CA ALA A 295 17.17 -17.97 12.26
C ALA A 295 16.62 -16.56 12.54
N THR A 296 17.33 -15.77 13.35
CA THR A 296 16.93 -14.40 13.72
C THR A 296 16.85 -13.48 12.50
N PHE A 297 17.86 -13.49 11.62
CA PHE A 297 17.86 -12.64 10.44
C PHE A 297 16.81 -13.06 9.41
N ARG A 298 16.59 -14.37 9.22
CA ARG A 298 15.49 -14.85 8.37
C ARG A 298 14.14 -14.36 8.88
N LYS A 299 13.93 -14.36 10.21
CA LYS A 299 12.75 -13.79 10.84
C LYS A 299 12.63 -12.29 10.58
N GLN A 300 13.70 -11.52 10.78
CA GLN A 300 13.71 -10.07 10.48
C GLN A 300 13.37 -9.75 9.02
N VAL A 301 13.89 -10.53 8.06
CA VAL A 301 13.55 -10.35 6.64
C VAL A 301 12.09 -10.70 6.39
N SER A 302 11.55 -11.74 7.04
CA SER A 302 10.13 -12.08 6.97
C SER A 302 9.24 -10.95 7.51
N ASP A 303 9.58 -10.41 8.67
CA ASP A 303 8.85 -9.32 9.30
C ASP A 303 8.92 -8.04 8.43
N LEU A 304 10.08 -7.76 7.82
CA LEU A 304 10.24 -6.65 6.89
C LEU A 304 9.43 -6.84 5.59
N ARG A 305 9.37 -8.06 5.03
CA ARG A 305 8.53 -8.36 3.86
C ARG A 305 7.07 -8.06 4.16
N GLN A 306 6.58 -8.52 5.31
CA GLN A 306 5.21 -8.31 5.73
C GLN A 306 4.92 -6.81 5.84
N ARG A 307 5.82 -6.06 6.47
CA ARG A 307 5.68 -4.61 6.64
C ARG A 307 5.70 -3.85 5.31
N LEU A 308 6.62 -4.17 4.40
CA LEU A 308 6.65 -3.56 3.07
C LEU A 308 5.39 -3.88 2.27
N ALA A 309 4.89 -5.12 2.34
CA ALA A 309 3.63 -5.50 1.69
C ALA A 309 2.39 -4.83 2.32
N THR A 310 2.47 -4.38 3.58
CA THR A 310 1.45 -3.55 4.21
C THR A 310 1.41 -2.15 3.61
N VAL A 311 2.58 -1.51 3.50
CA VAL A 311 2.70 -0.12 3.02
C VAL A 311 2.48 -0.05 1.51
N PHE A 312 2.99 -1.04 0.76
CA PHE A 312 2.91 -1.16 -0.68
C PHE A 312 2.13 -2.43 -1.04
N PRO A 313 0.80 -2.35 -1.23
CA PRO A 313 -0.06 -3.51 -1.49
C PRO A 313 0.08 -4.04 -2.94
N ILE A 314 1.31 -4.37 -3.35
CA ILE A 314 1.65 -4.96 -4.64
C ILE A 314 1.65 -6.49 -4.51
N ALA A 315 1.08 -7.20 -5.50
CA ALA A 315 1.02 -8.66 -5.48
C ALA A 315 2.42 -9.31 -5.53
N GLY A 316 2.61 -10.39 -4.77
CA GLY A 316 3.87 -11.16 -4.70
C GLY A 316 4.80 -10.75 -3.56
N GLU A 317 6.00 -11.36 -3.52
CA GLU A 317 6.97 -11.12 -2.45
C GLU A 317 7.96 -9.98 -2.79
N PRO A 318 8.12 -8.95 -1.92
CA PRO A 318 9.02 -7.82 -2.16
C PRO A 318 10.51 -8.18 -2.06
N ILE A 319 10.86 -9.24 -1.32
CA ILE A 319 12.24 -9.66 -1.08
C ILE A 319 12.31 -11.16 -1.30
N ARG A 320 13.22 -11.66 -2.15
CA ARG A 320 13.40 -13.10 -2.43
C ARG A 320 14.68 -13.61 -1.81
N ALA A 321 14.68 -14.87 -1.38
CA ALA A 321 15.91 -15.55 -0.99
C ALA A 321 16.70 -15.93 -2.25
N VAL A 322 18.02 -15.74 -2.21
CA VAL A 322 18.92 -16.21 -3.26
C VAL A 322 19.29 -17.65 -2.93
N HIS A 323 18.95 -18.55 -3.84
CA HIS A 323 19.08 -19.99 -3.60
C HIS A 323 20.55 -20.38 -3.38
N GLY A 324 20.82 -21.21 -2.36
CA GLY A 324 22.15 -21.73 -2.07
C GLY A 324 23.13 -20.79 -1.36
N THR A 325 22.81 -19.50 -1.16
CA THR A 325 23.76 -18.51 -0.61
C THR A 325 23.36 -17.94 0.76
N GLY A 326 22.12 -18.15 1.18
CA GLY A 326 21.56 -17.53 2.39
C GLY A 326 21.40 -16.00 2.29
N ALA A 327 21.61 -15.43 1.11
CA ALA A 327 21.39 -14.02 0.81
C ALA A 327 19.94 -13.73 0.43
N TYR A 328 19.59 -12.45 0.43
CA TYR A 328 18.27 -11.95 0.06
C TYR A 328 18.42 -10.82 -0.95
N ARG A 329 17.44 -10.69 -1.86
CA ARG A 329 17.38 -9.65 -2.88
C ARG A 329 15.99 -9.02 -2.92
N CYS A 330 15.92 -7.69 -2.91
CA CYS A 330 14.71 -6.94 -3.20
C CYS A 330 14.29 -7.12 -4.66
N VAL A 331 13.00 -7.30 -4.90
CA VAL A 331 12.41 -7.31 -6.25
C VAL A 331 12.22 -5.88 -6.77
N PHE A 332 12.02 -4.93 -5.86
CA PHE A 332 11.92 -3.50 -6.10
C PHE A 332 13.29 -2.82 -6.03
N GLN A 333 13.38 -1.60 -6.56
CA GLN A 333 14.60 -0.80 -6.49
C GLN A 333 14.66 -0.07 -5.15
N ILE A 334 15.78 -0.21 -4.43
CA ILE A 334 16.00 0.49 -3.16
C ILE A 334 17.39 1.12 -3.14
N GLY A 335 17.45 2.36 -2.66
CA GLY A 335 18.69 3.09 -2.45
C GLY A 335 18.55 4.05 -1.27
N LEU A 336 19.65 4.66 -0.85
CA LEU A 336 19.59 5.72 0.16
C LEU A 336 19.25 7.06 -0.50
N ASP A 337 18.49 7.89 0.20
CA ASP A 337 18.28 9.29 -0.14
C ASP A 337 19.55 10.03 0.22
N ARG A 338 20.46 10.08 -0.74
CA ARG A 338 21.78 10.67 -0.50
C ARG A 338 22.05 11.72 -1.54
N GLN A 339 21.55 12.91 -1.20
CA GLN A 339 22.25 14.15 -1.51
C GLN A 339 23.61 14.24 -0.78
N ASP A 340 23.88 13.39 0.22
CA ASP A 340 25.00 13.52 1.18
C ASP A 340 26.22 12.60 0.94
N GLY A 341 26.39 12.01 -0.25
CA GLY A 341 27.69 11.43 -0.61
C GLY A 341 27.92 9.92 -0.44
N PHE A 342 29.17 9.47 -0.71
CA PHE A 342 29.61 8.07 -0.63
C PHE A 342 29.76 7.61 0.84
N PRO A 343 29.34 6.39 1.22
CA PRO A 343 29.21 5.95 2.63
C PRO A 343 30.51 5.89 3.45
N VAL A 344 31.67 5.92 2.81
CA VAL A 344 32.97 5.89 3.47
C VAL A 344 33.80 7.01 2.89
N ARG A 345 34.31 7.90 3.74
CA ARG A 345 35.22 8.95 3.28
C ARG A 345 36.54 8.28 2.87
N PRO A 346 36.96 8.35 1.59
CA PRO A 346 38.30 7.93 1.20
C PRO A 346 39.33 8.87 1.81
N ASP A 347 40.51 8.34 2.12
CA ASP A 347 41.64 9.17 2.53
C ASP A 347 42.20 9.92 1.32
N GLU A 348 42.38 9.20 0.19
CA GLU A 348 42.87 9.77 -1.06
C GLU A 348 42.06 9.30 -2.28
N TRP A 349 42.13 10.04 -3.40
CA TRP A 349 41.41 9.67 -4.62
C TRP A 349 41.94 8.36 -5.21
N GLU A 350 43.20 8.01 -4.94
CA GLU A 350 43.84 6.77 -5.37
C GLU A 350 43.22 5.52 -4.71
N ASP A 351 42.55 5.69 -3.56
CA ASP A 351 41.78 4.63 -2.91
C ASP A 351 40.45 4.36 -3.59
N CYS A 352 40.03 5.25 -4.49
CA CYS A 352 38.76 5.17 -5.18
C CYS A 352 38.92 4.50 -6.56
N ARG A 353 37.95 3.67 -6.91
CA ARG A 353 37.82 3.05 -8.23
C ARG A 353 36.40 3.19 -8.73
N PHE A 354 36.24 3.74 -9.93
CA PHE A 354 34.95 3.93 -10.59
C PHE A 354 34.91 3.05 -11.84
N VAL A 355 33.84 2.27 -11.99
CA VAL A 355 33.68 1.34 -13.11
C VAL A 355 32.28 1.44 -13.72
N GLU A 356 32.17 1.74 -15.00
CA GLU A 356 30.90 1.63 -15.73
C GLU A 356 30.53 0.15 -15.93
N LEU A 357 29.31 -0.23 -15.55
CA LEU A 357 28.75 -1.57 -15.71
C LEU A 357 28.01 -1.71 -17.05
N GLN A 358 27.78 -2.95 -17.49
CA GLN A 358 27.12 -3.23 -18.78
C GLN A 358 25.70 -2.66 -18.89
N ASP A 359 25.00 -2.55 -17.76
CA ASP A 359 23.65 -2.02 -17.66
C ASP A 359 23.59 -0.48 -17.55
N GLY A 360 24.75 0.20 -17.64
CA GLY A 360 24.86 1.66 -17.57
C GLY A 360 24.94 2.22 -16.14
N ARG A 361 24.94 1.37 -15.11
CA ARG A 361 25.23 1.80 -13.73
C ARG A 361 26.74 2.00 -13.53
N ILE A 362 27.13 2.70 -12.47
CA ILE A 362 28.52 2.91 -12.07
C ILE A 362 28.77 2.20 -10.75
N ARG A 363 29.77 1.32 -10.70
CA ARG A 363 30.28 0.78 -9.44
C ARG A 363 31.40 1.68 -8.92
N ILE A 364 31.30 2.10 -7.67
CA ILE A 364 32.32 2.90 -6.98
C ILE A 364 32.84 2.06 -5.81
N SER A 365 34.15 1.86 -5.79
CA SER A 365 34.86 1.09 -4.77
C SER A 365 35.86 1.98 -4.06
N VAL A 366 35.87 1.97 -2.73
CA VAL A 366 36.80 2.71 -1.90
C VAL A 366 37.56 1.75 -0.99
N LYS A 367 38.88 1.84 -0.96
CA LYS A 367 39.72 1.18 0.03
C LYS A 367 39.64 1.97 1.33
N SER A 368 39.41 1.29 2.45
CA SER A 368 39.36 1.91 3.78
C SER A 368 39.92 1.00 4.85
N LYS A 369 40.54 1.59 5.87
CA LYS A 369 41.03 0.87 7.06
C LYS A 369 39.89 0.74 8.07
N GLU A 370 39.50 -0.50 8.35
CA GLU A 370 38.50 -0.81 9.37
C GLU A 370 39.23 -1.21 10.67
N VAL A 371 39.00 -0.45 11.74
CA VAL A 371 39.47 -0.78 13.09
C VAL A 371 38.49 -1.77 13.71
N PHE A 372 38.93 -2.98 14.00
CA PHE A 372 38.15 -4.03 14.65
C PHE A 372 38.74 -4.40 16.01
N ALA A 373 37.88 -4.83 16.93
CA ALA A 373 38.30 -5.33 18.24
C ALA A 373 38.90 -6.75 18.11
N ALA A 374 40.22 -6.87 18.20
CA ALA A 374 40.92 -8.14 18.29
C ALA A 374 41.09 -8.52 19.77
N ARG A 375 40.77 -9.76 20.12
CA ARG A 375 41.03 -10.31 21.47
C ARG A 375 42.27 -11.18 21.42
N THR A 376 43.33 -10.74 22.06
CA THR A 376 44.56 -11.53 22.25
C THR A 376 44.44 -12.36 23.53
N ARG A 377 44.96 -13.59 23.48
CA ARG A 377 44.93 -14.56 24.58
C ARG A 377 46.29 -14.53 25.26
N SER A 378 46.35 -14.22 26.56
CA SER A 378 47.60 -14.26 27.31
C SER A 378 48.15 -15.70 27.31
N GLU A 379 49.38 -15.87 26.84
CA GLU A 379 50.05 -17.18 26.80
C GLU A 379 50.35 -17.72 28.21
N GLU A 380 50.49 -16.85 29.22
CA GLU A 380 50.91 -17.21 30.57
C GLU A 380 49.75 -17.67 31.47
N THR A 381 48.54 -17.12 31.28
CA THR A 381 47.36 -17.46 32.11
C THR A 381 46.26 -18.19 31.36
N GLN A 382 46.38 -18.35 30.04
CA GLN A 382 45.34 -18.84 29.12
C GLN A 382 43.97 -18.13 29.22
N ARG A 383 43.87 -17.04 30.00
CA ARG A 383 42.67 -16.21 30.14
C ARG A 383 42.69 -15.10 29.09
N LEU A 384 41.49 -14.72 28.66
CA LEU A 384 41.25 -13.61 27.74
C LEU A 384 41.56 -12.31 28.46
N THR A 385 42.56 -11.55 28.01
CA THR A 385 42.93 -10.29 28.64
C THR A 385 43.14 -9.23 27.57
N ALA A 386 42.30 -8.21 27.64
CA ALA A 386 42.23 -6.99 26.81
C ALA A 386 41.69 -7.14 25.38
N ILE A 387 40.86 -6.16 25.01
CA ILE A 387 40.41 -5.89 23.63
C ILE A 387 41.41 -4.89 23.07
N GLU A 388 42.19 -5.30 22.08
CA GLU A 388 43.08 -4.41 21.33
C GLU A 388 42.43 -4.03 19.99
N ALA A 389 42.66 -2.80 19.55
CA ALA A 389 42.21 -2.33 18.23
C ALA A 389 43.16 -2.88 17.15
N GLY A 390 42.67 -3.81 16.33
CA GLY A 390 43.36 -4.26 15.12
C GLY A 390 42.84 -3.49 13.90
N GLU A 391 43.70 -3.14 12.96
CA GLU A 391 43.32 -2.52 11.69
C GLU A 391 43.33 -3.57 10.57
N ARG A 392 42.29 -3.63 9.73
CA ARG A 392 42.32 -4.37 8.46
C ARG A 392 41.94 -3.47 7.30
N GLU A 393 42.59 -3.65 6.16
CA GLU A 393 42.14 -3.04 4.90
C GLU A 393 40.88 -3.75 4.41
N THR A 394 39.87 -2.96 4.08
CA THR A 394 38.62 -3.42 3.46
C THR A 394 38.34 -2.61 2.21
N VAL A 395 37.77 -3.26 1.20
CA VAL A 395 37.28 -2.59 0.00
C VAL A 395 35.77 -2.52 0.10
N ARG A 396 35.22 -1.31 0.17
CA ARG A 396 33.79 -1.09 0.10
C ARG A 396 33.39 -0.76 -1.32
N SER A 397 32.50 -1.56 -1.91
CA SER A 397 32.00 -1.34 -3.27
C SER A 397 30.49 -1.15 -3.27
N GLU A 398 30.00 -0.15 -4.00
CA GLU A 398 28.58 0.18 -4.14
C GLU A 398 28.25 0.47 -5.61
N GLU A 399 27.02 0.23 -6.05
CA GLU A 399 26.57 0.45 -7.44
C GLU A 399 25.53 1.57 -7.52
N TYR A 400 25.67 2.46 -8.49
CA TYR A 400 24.91 3.70 -8.62
C TYR A 400 24.28 3.84 -10.00
N ASP A 401 23.02 4.28 -10.03
CA ASP A 401 22.41 4.85 -11.24
C ASP A 401 22.94 6.29 -11.43
N LEU A 402 23.23 6.69 -12.67
CA LEU A 402 23.66 8.06 -12.97
C LEU A 402 22.67 9.13 -12.46
N ARG A 403 21.37 8.81 -12.43
CA ARG A 403 20.33 9.69 -11.88
C ARG A 403 20.50 9.92 -10.39
N ALA A 404 20.89 8.89 -9.65
CA ALA A 404 21.15 8.99 -8.21
C ALA A 404 22.36 9.89 -7.91
N LEU A 405 23.30 10.00 -8.85
CA LEU A 405 24.44 10.94 -8.78
C LEU A 405 24.08 12.35 -9.31
N GLY A 406 22.86 12.56 -9.79
CA GLY A 406 22.44 13.76 -10.50
C GLY A 406 23.24 14.01 -11.79
N LEU A 407 23.72 12.94 -12.41
CA LEU A 407 24.49 12.91 -13.66
C LEU A 407 23.64 12.43 -14.84
N ALA A 408 22.33 12.24 -14.64
CA ALA A 408 21.36 11.98 -15.68
C ALA A 408 20.02 12.64 -15.32
N ASN A 409 19.21 12.95 -16.33
CA ASN A 409 17.85 13.45 -16.15
C ASN A 409 16.88 12.32 -15.76
N ASP A 410 15.62 12.64 -15.47
CA ASP A 410 14.60 11.66 -15.04
C ASP A 410 14.38 10.53 -16.06
N SER A 411 14.60 10.82 -17.34
CA SER A 411 14.53 9.85 -18.45
C SER A 411 15.76 8.94 -18.55
N GLY A 412 16.77 9.10 -17.69
CA GLY A 412 18.01 8.32 -17.69
C GLY A 412 19.03 8.77 -18.74
N ILE A 413 18.81 9.92 -19.39
CA ILE A 413 19.76 10.48 -20.35
C ILE A 413 20.84 11.23 -19.57
N PRO A 414 22.14 10.94 -19.78
CA PRO A 414 23.23 11.62 -19.09
C PRO A 414 23.19 13.14 -19.27
N THR A 415 23.51 13.88 -18.20
CA THR A 415 23.76 15.33 -18.30
C THR A 415 25.11 15.58 -18.99
N ALA A 416 25.48 16.85 -19.19
CA ALA A 416 26.81 17.19 -19.68
C ALA A 416 27.91 16.61 -18.76
N GLU A 417 27.78 16.78 -17.44
CA GLU A 417 28.70 16.22 -16.45
C GLU A 417 28.69 14.68 -16.46
N GLY A 418 27.51 14.06 -16.61
CA GLY A 418 27.40 12.61 -16.68
C GLY A 418 28.06 12.02 -17.92
N SER A 419 27.91 12.69 -19.06
CA SER A 419 28.58 12.30 -20.30
C SER A 419 30.10 12.38 -20.14
N VAL A 420 30.61 13.47 -19.55
CA VAL A 420 32.04 13.63 -19.24
C VAL A 420 32.55 12.51 -18.34
N LEU A 421 31.81 12.15 -17.28
CA LEU A 421 32.22 11.05 -16.41
C LEU A 421 32.33 9.73 -17.19
N LEU A 422 31.32 9.39 -17.99
CA LEU A 422 31.33 8.18 -18.81
C LEU A 422 32.51 8.17 -19.79
N ASP A 423 32.83 9.30 -20.42
CA ASP A 423 34.00 9.43 -21.31
C ASP A 423 35.30 9.10 -20.54
N PHE A 424 35.48 9.66 -19.33
CA PHE A 424 36.63 9.31 -18.48
C PHE A 424 36.67 7.81 -18.13
N LEU A 425 35.54 7.20 -17.79
CA LEU A 425 35.48 5.78 -17.42
C LEU A 425 35.86 4.86 -18.59
N ARG A 426 35.44 5.22 -19.80
CA ARG A 426 35.71 4.45 -21.03
C ARG A 426 37.14 4.62 -21.53
N ASP A 427 37.70 5.82 -21.39
CA ASP A 427 39.07 6.14 -21.85
C ASP A 427 40.14 5.93 -20.76
N GLY A 428 39.84 5.14 -19.73
CA GLY A 428 40.82 4.78 -18.69
C GLY A 428 41.32 5.98 -17.88
N GLY A 429 40.44 6.95 -17.64
CA GLY A 429 40.70 8.12 -16.81
C GLY A 429 41.38 9.28 -17.53
N LYS A 430 41.41 9.30 -18.87
CA LYS A 430 42.09 10.32 -19.68
C LYS A 430 41.14 11.01 -20.65
N GLN A 431 41.16 12.35 -20.71
CA GLN A 431 40.34 13.12 -21.65
C GLN A 431 41.09 14.33 -22.23
N TYR A 432 41.05 14.48 -23.56
CA TYR A 432 41.65 15.62 -24.26
C TYR A 432 40.65 16.78 -24.37
N ARG A 433 40.69 17.69 -23.40
CA ARG A 433 39.77 18.83 -23.28
C ARG A 433 40.53 20.10 -22.91
N ARG A 434 39.89 21.27 -23.05
CA ARG A 434 40.51 22.54 -22.64
C ARG A 434 40.59 22.61 -21.11
N GLY A 435 41.55 23.37 -20.58
CA GLY A 435 41.73 23.51 -19.12
C GLY A 435 40.61 24.29 -18.43
N ASP A 436 39.80 25.00 -19.19
CA ASP A 436 38.63 25.78 -18.75
C ASP A 436 37.30 25.09 -19.09
N ASP A 437 37.32 23.79 -19.41
CA ASP A 437 36.12 23.01 -19.68
C ASP A 437 35.19 23.00 -18.44
N LYS A 438 34.07 23.72 -18.55
CA LYS A 438 33.12 23.93 -17.45
C LYS A 438 32.46 22.63 -17.00
N ASP A 439 32.30 21.65 -17.88
CA ASP A 439 31.62 20.41 -17.55
C ASP A 439 32.55 19.52 -16.71
N VAL A 440 33.85 19.49 -17.03
CA VAL A 440 34.88 18.82 -16.21
C VAL A 440 34.99 19.47 -14.84
N LEU A 441 35.00 20.80 -14.77
CA LEU A 441 35.08 21.54 -13.51
C LEU A 441 33.85 21.33 -12.62
N ARG A 442 32.64 21.34 -13.19
CA ARG A 442 31.38 21.06 -12.47
C ARG A 442 31.31 19.62 -12.00
N LEU A 443 31.69 18.66 -12.84
CA LEU A 443 31.81 17.26 -12.45
C LEU A 443 32.79 17.13 -11.27
N GLY A 444 33.94 17.79 -11.34
CA GLY A 444 34.94 17.76 -10.28
C GLY A 444 34.44 18.35 -8.96
N GLN A 445 33.70 19.45 -9.00
CA GLN A 445 33.04 20.01 -7.82
C GLN A 445 32.02 19.03 -7.23
N ARG A 446 31.16 18.46 -8.09
CA ARG A 446 30.13 17.51 -7.66
C ARG A 446 30.72 16.28 -7.00
N LEU A 447 31.73 15.66 -7.61
CA LEU A 447 32.41 14.48 -7.04
C LEU A 447 33.12 14.81 -5.73
N ARG A 448 33.73 16.00 -5.58
CA ARG A 448 34.30 16.44 -4.30
C ARG A 448 33.26 16.57 -3.19
N THR A 449 32.17 17.27 -3.47
CA THR A 449 31.06 17.41 -2.52
C THR A 449 30.49 16.05 -2.14
N TRP A 450 30.34 15.17 -3.13
CA TRP A 450 29.78 13.84 -2.93
C TRP A 450 30.73 12.85 -2.24
N MET A 451 32.04 12.91 -2.46
CA MET A 451 33.01 12.06 -1.75
C MET A 451 33.49 12.67 -0.42
N ALA A 452 33.01 13.88 -0.08
CA ALA A 452 33.50 14.67 1.06
C ALA A 452 35.03 14.86 1.05
N MET A 453 35.58 15.19 -0.13
CA MET A 453 37.01 15.38 -0.35
C MET A 453 37.33 16.81 -0.77
N ASP A 454 38.36 17.40 -0.17
CA ASP A 454 38.80 18.76 -0.49
C ASP A 454 39.66 18.80 -1.77
N SER A 455 40.43 17.74 -2.02
CA SER A 455 41.31 17.59 -3.18
C SER A 455 40.53 17.33 -4.47
N GLY A 456 41.08 17.76 -5.60
CA GLY A 456 40.43 17.63 -6.91
C GLY A 456 40.51 16.20 -7.48
N PRO A 457 39.39 15.63 -7.98
CA PRO A 457 39.37 14.31 -8.63
C PRO A 457 40.02 14.28 -10.01
N PHE A 458 40.32 15.46 -10.58
CA PHE A 458 40.90 15.61 -11.91
C PHE A 458 42.13 16.52 -11.86
N GLN A 459 43.15 16.18 -12.63
CA GLN A 459 44.37 16.97 -12.80
C GLN A 459 44.52 17.37 -14.27
N PHE A 460 44.87 18.63 -14.53
CA PHE A 460 45.07 19.13 -15.89
C PHE A 460 46.55 19.34 -16.19
N THR A 461 47.03 18.78 -17.31
CA THR A 461 48.38 18.98 -17.81
C THR A 461 48.38 19.89 -19.04
N LEU A 462 48.88 21.12 -18.87
CA LEU A 462 48.82 22.18 -19.90
C LEU A 462 49.59 21.83 -21.18
N SER A 463 50.76 21.17 -21.05
CA SER A 463 51.61 20.78 -22.18
C SER A 463 50.95 19.77 -23.12
N ARG A 464 49.99 18.98 -22.63
CA ARG A 464 49.29 17.93 -23.39
C ARG A 464 47.82 18.22 -23.60
N ARG A 465 47.28 19.31 -23.03
CA ARG A 465 45.84 19.62 -22.95
C ARG A 465 45.03 18.39 -22.52
N LEU A 466 45.52 17.74 -21.48
CA LEU A 466 45.04 16.44 -21.02
C LEU A 466 44.54 16.56 -19.59
N TRP A 467 43.32 16.10 -19.37
CA TRP A 467 42.79 15.83 -18.04
C TRP A 467 43.01 14.36 -17.68
N THR A 468 43.45 14.12 -16.45
CA THR A 468 43.61 12.78 -15.87
C THR A 468 42.84 12.67 -14.56
N THR A 469 42.22 11.51 -14.30
CA THR A 469 41.59 11.22 -13.02
C THR A 469 42.63 10.92 -11.95
N ALA A 470 42.34 11.31 -10.71
CA ALA A 470 43.11 10.92 -9.53
C ALA A 470 42.63 9.59 -8.92
N PHE A 471 41.58 9.00 -9.48
CA PHE A 471 41.00 7.71 -9.10
C PHE A 471 41.08 6.70 -10.25
N GLU A 472 41.03 5.40 -9.94
CA GLU A 472 41.09 4.33 -10.93
C GLU A 472 39.79 4.28 -11.74
N CYS A 473 39.90 4.25 -13.07
CA CYS A 473 38.75 4.20 -13.98
C CYS A 473 38.66 2.86 -14.72
N GLY A 474 37.45 2.43 -15.05
CA GLY A 474 37.22 1.35 -16.01
C GLY A 474 35.81 1.35 -16.60
N SER A 475 35.63 0.61 -17.68
CA SER A 475 34.32 0.31 -18.24
C SER A 475 34.22 -1.16 -18.62
N LEU A 476 33.10 -1.78 -18.27
CA LEU A 476 32.70 -3.12 -18.71
C LEU A 476 31.82 -3.07 -19.95
N ARG A 477 31.52 -1.86 -20.45
CA ARG A 477 30.77 -1.61 -21.66
C ARG A 477 31.79 -1.49 -22.79
N ARG A 478 31.78 -2.47 -23.69
CA ARG A 478 32.63 -2.47 -24.89
C ARG A 478 32.06 -1.57 -25.96
#